data_AF-A0A377UXZ2-F1
#
_entry.id   AF-A0A377UXZ2-F1
#
_cell.length_a   1.000
_cell.length_b   1.000
_cell.length_c   1.000
_cell.angle_alpha   90.00
_cell.angle_beta   90.00
_cell.angle_gamma   90.00
#
_symmetry.space_group_name_H-M   'P 1'
#
loop_
_entity.id
_entity.type
_entity.pdbx_description
1 polymer ?
#
loop_
_entity_poly.entity_id
_entity_poly.type
_entity_poly.pdbx_seq_one_letter_code
_entity_poly.pdbx_strand_id
1 'polypeptide(L)'
;MWTNEYKAPWHIEMDDFYQNDKKTKVDYLHSVGAKYDFKNDLVLEAAFGQAQGYIDQYFAKASYKFDVAGAPLSTSYQFYGTRDKVSNGGVNDIYDGTAWLQALTFGYKVADVLDLRLEGTWVKADGQQGYFLQRMTPTYASSNGRLDIWWDNRSDFNANGEKAVFFGAMYDMKNWDMPGWAFGASYVYAWDAKPGRMSSPDAYYDPDYRLKESGL
;
A
#
# COMPACT_ATOMS: atom_id res chain seq x y z
N MET A 1 -2.92 15.48 12.28
CA MET A 1 -1.47 15.65 12.09
C MET A 1 -1.25 16.73 11.04
N TRP A 2 -0.23 17.55 11.21
CA TRP A 2 0.22 18.56 10.26
C TRP A 2 1.75 18.53 10.24
N THR A 3 2.36 18.62 9.06
CA THR A 3 3.83 18.68 8.90
C THR A 3 4.19 19.42 7.62
N ASN A 4 5.33 20.11 7.61
CA ASN A 4 5.86 20.85 6.46
C ASN A 4 7.25 20.35 6.02
N GLU A 5 7.89 19.50 6.82
CA GLU A 5 9.20 18.90 6.53
C GLU A 5 9.19 17.41 6.94
N TYR A 6 10.19 16.66 6.47
CA TYR A 6 10.41 15.27 6.89
C TYR A 6 11.91 14.98 7.09
N LYS A 7 12.21 13.85 7.72
CA LYS A 7 13.58 13.34 7.83
C LYS A 7 13.60 11.86 7.49
N ALA A 8 14.28 11.51 6.41
CA ALA A 8 14.52 10.12 6.06
C ALA A 8 15.50 9.48 7.09
N PRO A 9 15.42 8.15 7.33
CA PRO A 9 16.28 7.47 8.31
C PRO A 9 17.79 7.62 8.07
N TRP A 10 18.19 7.89 6.82
CA TRP A 10 19.57 8.08 6.38
C TRP A 10 19.97 9.56 6.23
N HIS A 11 19.08 10.51 6.50
CA HIS A 11 19.38 11.95 6.47
C HIS A 11 19.72 12.45 7.88
N ILE A 12 20.57 13.47 7.97
CA ILE A 12 20.94 14.14 9.23
C ILE A 12 20.06 15.38 9.43
N GLU A 13 19.65 16.02 8.34
CA GLU A 13 18.85 17.25 8.30
C GLU A 13 17.41 16.96 7.85
N MET A 14 16.51 17.91 8.11
CA MET A 14 15.15 17.89 7.59
C MET A 14 15.15 18.27 6.11
N ASP A 15 14.22 17.73 5.35
CA ASP A 15 14.03 17.99 3.93
C ASP A 15 12.57 18.38 3.64
N ASP A 16 12.36 19.04 2.52
CA ASP A 16 11.08 19.59 2.08
C ASP A 16 10.28 18.57 1.26
N PHE A 17 8.95 18.70 1.27
CA PHE A 17 8.09 17.91 0.41
C PHE A 17 8.06 18.46 -1.02
N TYR A 18 8.12 17.58 -2.01
CA TYR A 18 8.05 17.93 -3.43
C TYR A 18 7.00 17.10 -4.18
N GLN A 19 6.48 17.66 -5.27
CA GLN A 19 5.68 16.94 -6.26
C GLN A 19 6.56 16.02 -7.13
N ASN A 20 5.97 15.36 -8.11
CA ASN A 20 6.61 14.32 -8.92
C ASN A 20 7.80 14.83 -9.76
N ASP A 21 7.80 16.11 -10.09
CA ASP A 21 8.91 16.80 -10.77
C ASP A 21 10.15 17.02 -9.90
N LYS A 22 10.09 16.75 -8.58
CA LYS A 22 11.15 17.00 -7.59
C LYS A 22 11.62 18.46 -7.53
N LYS A 23 10.79 19.41 -7.97
CA LYS A 23 11.10 20.85 -8.04
C LYS A 23 10.00 21.67 -7.40
N THR A 24 8.74 21.32 -7.65
CA THR A 24 7.60 22.03 -7.11
C THR A 24 7.38 21.59 -5.67
N LYS A 25 7.56 22.52 -4.73
CA LYS A 25 7.38 22.28 -3.30
C LYS A 25 5.91 22.05 -2.95
N VAL A 26 5.67 21.20 -1.96
CA VAL A 26 4.39 21.02 -1.26
C VAL A 26 4.57 21.64 0.13
N ASP A 27 3.89 22.77 0.43
CA ASP A 27 4.23 23.51 1.66
C ASP A 27 3.82 22.78 2.94
N TYR A 28 2.77 21.97 2.91
CA TYR A 28 2.40 21.11 4.02
C TYR A 28 1.65 19.85 3.61
N LEU A 29 1.73 18.86 4.50
CA LEU A 29 0.86 17.71 4.57
C LEU A 29 0.00 17.80 5.83
N HIS A 30 -1.28 17.45 5.72
CA HIS A 30 -2.11 17.21 6.90
C HIS A 30 -2.89 15.91 6.80
N SER A 31 -3.31 15.38 7.94
CA SER A 31 -4.24 14.27 7.98
C SER A 31 -5.09 14.28 9.25
N VAL A 32 -6.28 13.72 9.13
CA VAL A 32 -7.19 13.44 10.23
C VAL A 32 -7.77 12.05 10.04
N GLY A 33 -7.90 11.29 11.11
CA GLY A 33 -8.49 9.97 11.07
C GLY A 33 -9.15 9.62 12.38
N ALA A 34 -10.12 8.72 12.30
CA ALA A 34 -10.83 8.18 13.43
C ALA A 34 -10.89 6.66 13.32
N LYS A 35 -10.80 6.01 14.48
CA LYS A 35 -11.03 4.58 14.65
C LYS A 35 -12.06 4.41 15.75
N TYR A 36 -13.05 3.57 15.51
CA TYR A 36 -14.00 3.16 16.53
C TYR A 36 -14.05 1.64 16.64
N ASP A 37 -13.89 1.17 17.87
CA ASP A 37 -13.89 -0.23 18.23
C ASP A 37 -15.22 -0.54 18.94
N PHE A 38 -16.09 -1.31 18.27
CA PHE A 38 -17.37 -1.70 18.82
C PHE A 38 -17.20 -2.91 19.73
N LYS A 39 -18.09 -3.02 20.72
CA LYS A 39 -18.07 -4.15 21.68
C LYS A 39 -18.35 -5.53 21.06
N ASN A 40 -18.71 -5.59 19.78
CA ASN A 40 -19.04 -6.81 19.04
C ASN A 40 -17.96 -7.21 18.03
N ASP A 41 -16.69 -6.90 18.28
CA ASP A 41 -15.54 -7.20 17.40
C ASP A 41 -15.57 -6.50 16.01
N LEU A 42 -16.54 -5.61 15.76
CA LEU A 42 -16.51 -4.72 14.61
C LEU A 42 -15.59 -3.53 14.89
N VAL A 43 -14.72 -3.22 13.95
CA VAL A 43 -13.85 -2.04 13.99
C VAL A 43 -14.02 -1.27 12.69
N LEU A 44 -14.29 0.03 12.81
CA LEU A 44 -14.35 0.95 11.69
C LEU A 44 -13.23 1.98 11.80
N GLU A 45 -12.51 2.18 10.71
CA GLU A 45 -11.46 3.19 10.58
C GLU A 45 -11.72 4.03 9.35
N ALA A 46 -11.51 5.33 9.45
CA ALA A 46 -11.50 6.23 8.31
C ALA A 46 -10.46 7.33 8.51
N ALA A 47 -9.77 7.71 7.44
CA ALA A 47 -8.84 8.83 7.47
C ALA A 47 -8.85 9.60 6.15
N PHE A 48 -8.52 10.87 6.26
CA PHE A 48 -8.29 11.78 5.15
C PHE A 48 -6.91 12.41 5.32
N GLY A 49 -6.16 12.48 4.22
CA GLY A 49 -4.88 13.15 4.13
C GLY A 49 -4.85 14.11 2.95
N GLN A 50 -4.01 15.12 3.02
CA GLN A 50 -3.80 16.05 1.92
C GLN A 50 -2.34 16.46 1.84
N ALA A 51 -1.81 16.42 0.63
CA ALA A 51 -0.67 17.21 0.20
C ALA A 51 -1.18 18.50 -0.45
N GLN A 52 -0.79 19.65 0.09
CA GLN A 52 -1.27 20.94 -0.40
C GLN A 52 -1.02 21.10 -1.90
N GLY A 53 -2.09 21.39 -2.63
CA GLY A 53 -2.03 21.65 -4.07
C GLY A 53 -1.65 20.46 -4.96
N TYR A 54 -1.43 19.26 -4.39
CA TYR A 54 -0.94 18.10 -5.13
C TYR A 54 -1.96 16.95 -5.13
N ILE A 55 -2.17 16.28 -4.00
CA ILE A 55 -3.10 15.14 -3.91
C ILE A 55 -3.89 15.12 -2.61
N ASP A 56 -5.11 14.58 -2.66
CA ASP A 56 -5.86 14.15 -1.48
C ASP A 56 -5.81 12.63 -1.34
N GLN A 57 -5.78 12.15 -0.11
CA GLN A 57 -5.82 10.73 0.23
C GLN A 57 -7.01 10.36 1.10
N TYR A 58 -7.52 9.16 0.85
CA TYR A 58 -8.65 8.59 1.55
C TYR A 58 -8.29 7.19 2.02
N PHE A 59 -8.67 6.90 3.26
CA PHE A 59 -8.59 5.56 3.83
C PHE A 59 -9.92 5.24 4.49
N ALA A 60 -10.42 4.04 4.23
CA ALA A 60 -11.53 3.47 4.98
C ALA A 60 -11.28 2.00 5.21
N LYS A 61 -11.64 1.50 6.39
CA LYS A 61 -11.55 0.09 6.72
C LYS A 61 -12.70 -0.32 7.61
N ALA A 62 -13.27 -1.47 7.30
CA ALA A 62 -14.16 -2.19 8.17
C ALA A 62 -13.57 -3.58 8.42
N SER A 63 -13.34 -3.93 9.68
CA SER A 63 -12.89 -5.27 10.05
C SER A 63 -13.82 -5.88 11.08
N TYR A 64 -14.04 -7.19 10.96
CA TYR A 64 -14.92 -7.93 11.84
C TYR A 64 -14.28 -9.27 12.19
N LYS A 65 -14.39 -9.67 13.46
CA LYS A 65 -13.94 -10.98 13.92
C LYS A 65 -15.15 -11.81 14.36
N PHE A 66 -15.21 -13.06 13.91
CA PHE A 66 -16.25 -14.00 14.32
C PHE A 66 -15.72 -15.43 14.27
N ASP A 67 -16.34 -16.31 15.04
CA ASP A 67 -15.90 -17.70 15.11
C ASP A 67 -16.48 -18.54 13.97
N VAL A 68 -15.62 -19.34 13.35
CA VAL A 68 -15.97 -20.35 12.35
C VAL A 68 -15.33 -21.67 12.78
N ALA A 69 -16.12 -22.75 12.87
CA ALA A 69 -15.65 -24.07 13.28
C ALA A 69 -14.84 -24.09 14.60
N GLY A 70 -15.19 -23.22 15.55
CA GLY A 70 -14.54 -23.15 16.87
C GLY A 70 -13.24 -22.35 16.91
N ALA A 71 -12.88 -21.65 15.84
CA ALA A 71 -11.71 -20.76 15.80
C ALA A 71 -12.05 -19.38 15.23
N PRO A 72 -11.33 -18.32 15.63
CA PRO A 72 -11.61 -16.97 15.18
C PRO A 72 -11.19 -16.77 13.72
N LEU A 73 -12.12 -16.30 12.92
CA LEU A 73 -11.90 -15.75 11.58
C LEU A 73 -11.92 -14.23 11.66
N SER A 74 -10.79 -13.60 11.32
CA SER A 74 -10.68 -12.14 11.19
C SER A 74 -10.84 -11.75 9.73
N THR A 75 -11.75 -10.84 9.42
CA THR A 75 -11.93 -10.33 8.06
C THR A 75 -11.82 -8.82 8.01
N SER A 76 -11.40 -8.28 6.87
CA SER A 76 -11.50 -6.84 6.64
C SER A 76 -11.74 -6.48 5.18
N TYR A 77 -12.49 -5.42 4.97
CA TYR A 77 -12.51 -4.65 3.73
C TYR A 77 -11.77 -3.34 3.95
N GLN A 78 -10.94 -2.96 3.00
CA GLN A 78 -10.11 -1.78 3.06
C GLN A 78 -10.16 -1.05 1.73
N PHE A 79 -10.26 0.27 1.80
CA PHE A 79 -10.22 1.17 0.66
C PHE A 79 -9.11 2.20 0.89
N TYR A 80 -8.25 2.33 -0.11
CA TYR A 80 -7.22 3.34 -0.20
C TYR A 80 -7.48 4.13 -1.48
N GLY A 81 -7.61 5.45 -1.39
CA GLY A 81 -7.88 6.31 -2.54
C GLY A 81 -6.92 7.48 -2.57
N THR A 82 -6.55 7.89 -3.78
CA THR A 82 -5.75 9.09 -4.04
C THR A 82 -6.43 9.88 -5.15
N ARG A 83 -6.75 11.14 -4.87
CA ARG A 83 -7.31 12.07 -5.84
C ARG A 83 -6.23 13.06 -6.26
N ASP A 84 -5.96 13.08 -7.56
CA ASP A 84 -5.09 14.09 -8.14
C ASP A 84 -5.79 15.46 -8.19
N LYS A 85 -5.02 16.51 -7.87
CA LYS A 85 -5.44 17.92 -7.99
C LYS A 85 -4.77 18.63 -9.14
N VAL A 86 -3.70 18.07 -9.68
CA VAL A 86 -3.03 18.58 -10.87
C VAL A 86 -3.76 18.00 -12.08
N SER A 87 -4.01 18.83 -13.10
CA SER A 87 -4.77 18.42 -14.29
C SER A 87 -4.25 19.08 -15.57
N ASN A 88 -2.93 19.30 -15.63
CA ASN A 88 -2.27 20.03 -16.71
C ASN A 88 -1.58 19.12 -17.74
N GLY A 89 -1.71 17.80 -17.61
CA GLY A 89 -1.03 16.81 -18.45
C GLY A 89 0.48 16.75 -18.27
N GLY A 90 1.04 17.47 -17.29
CA GLY A 90 2.47 17.48 -16.98
C GLY A 90 2.89 16.36 -16.04
N VAL A 91 4.17 16.34 -15.64
CA VAL A 91 4.77 15.29 -14.80
C VAL A 91 4.09 15.14 -13.42
N ASN A 92 3.47 16.21 -12.92
CA ASN A 92 2.75 16.20 -11.65
C ASN A 92 1.27 15.76 -11.78
N ASP A 93 0.74 15.63 -13.00
CA ASP A 93 -0.58 15.06 -13.31
C ASP A 93 -0.43 13.54 -13.39
N ILE A 94 -0.60 12.87 -12.24
CA ILE A 94 -0.29 11.47 -12.03
C ILE A 94 -1.47 10.54 -12.31
N TYR A 95 -2.71 10.99 -12.07
CA TYR A 95 -3.92 10.15 -12.20
C TYR A 95 -5.05 10.84 -12.97
N ASP A 96 -5.72 10.06 -13.81
CA ASP A 96 -6.98 10.44 -14.48
C ASP A 96 -8.13 10.40 -13.45
N GLY A 97 -8.12 11.35 -12.51
CA GLY A 97 -9.11 11.48 -11.44
C GLY A 97 -8.71 10.79 -10.13
N THR A 98 -9.51 9.81 -9.69
CA THR A 98 -9.29 9.11 -8.42
C THR A 98 -8.75 7.72 -8.67
N ALA A 99 -7.50 7.50 -8.28
CA ALA A 99 -6.89 6.18 -8.19
C ALA A 99 -7.25 5.53 -6.85
N TRP A 100 -7.31 4.21 -6.81
CA TRP A 100 -7.60 3.46 -5.60
C TRP A 100 -7.03 2.05 -5.61
N LEU A 101 -6.83 1.52 -4.41
CA LEU A 101 -6.61 0.13 -4.11
C LEU A 101 -7.68 -0.32 -3.12
N GLN A 102 -8.34 -1.43 -3.44
CA GLN A 102 -9.27 -2.11 -2.55
C GLN A 102 -8.67 -3.43 -2.11
N ALA A 103 -8.89 -3.80 -0.85
CA ALA A 103 -8.42 -5.07 -0.32
C ALA A 103 -9.50 -5.77 0.51
N LEU A 104 -9.59 -7.08 0.35
CA LEU A 104 -10.31 -7.99 1.23
C LEU A 104 -9.31 -8.93 1.88
N THR A 105 -9.33 -9.04 3.21
CA THR A 105 -8.42 -9.91 3.94
C THR A 105 -9.19 -10.90 4.80
N PHE A 106 -8.64 -12.11 4.93
CA PHE A 106 -9.14 -13.18 5.77
C PHE A 106 -7.95 -13.79 6.50
N GLY A 107 -8.03 -13.84 7.82
CA GLY A 107 -7.05 -14.49 8.69
C GLY A 107 -7.74 -15.52 9.56
N TYR A 108 -7.26 -16.77 9.53
CA TYR A 108 -7.86 -17.87 10.26
C TYR A 108 -6.78 -18.68 10.96
N LYS A 109 -7.00 -19.02 12.23
CA LYS A 109 -6.04 -19.77 13.03
C LYS A 109 -6.55 -21.17 13.32
N VAL A 110 -5.84 -22.20 12.86
CA VAL A 110 -6.20 -23.60 13.10
C VAL A 110 -5.39 -24.14 14.28
N ALA A 111 -6.11 -24.63 15.30
CA ALA A 111 -5.55 -25.30 16.48
C ALA A 111 -4.40 -24.53 17.17
N ASP A 112 -4.43 -23.20 17.11
CA ASP A 112 -3.41 -22.29 17.64
C ASP A 112 -1.97 -22.50 17.12
N VAL A 113 -1.79 -23.27 16.05
CA VAL A 113 -0.47 -23.62 15.46
C VAL A 113 -0.34 -23.22 14.00
N LEU A 114 -1.44 -23.09 13.27
CA LEU A 114 -1.40 -22.80 11.83
C LEU A 114 -2.20 -21.52 11.54
N ASP A 115 -1.48 -20.46 11.17
CA ASP A 115 -2.07 -19.21 10.72
C ASP A 115 -2.23 -19.24 9.19
N LEU A 116 -3.47 -19.15 8.73
CA LEU A 116 -3.82 -19.08 7.31
C LEU A 116 -4.25 -17.65 6.96
N ARG A 117 -3.79 -17.17 5.80
CA ARG A 117 -4.13 -15.86 5.25
C ARG A 117 -4.59 -16.02 3.81
N LEU A 118 -5.70 -15.37 3.50
CA LEU A 118 -6.20 -15.19 2.15
C LEU A 118 -6.50 -13.71 1.96
N GLU A 119 -5.92 -13.10 0.94
CA GLU A 119 -6.10 -11.68 0.66
C GLU A 119 -6.36 -11.48 -0.83
N GLY A 120 -7.30 -10.60 -1.16
CA GLY A 120 -7.60 -10.20 -2.52
C GLY A 120 -7.43 -8.70 -2.66
N THR A 121 -6.74 -8.24 -3.70
CA THR A 121 -6.57 -6.83 -4.01
C THR A 121 -7.09 -6.52 -5.41
N TRP A 122 -7.56 -5.27 -5.58
CA TRP A 122 -7.93 -4.74 -6.87
C TRP A 122 -7.54 -3.27 -6.97
N VAL A 123 -6.93 -2.91 -8.08
CA VAL A 123 -6.35 -1.60 -8.31
C VAL A 123 -6.98 -0.91 -9.51
N LYS A 124 -7.23 0.38 -9.36
CA LYS A 124 -7.48 1.33 -10.44
C LYS A 124 -6.52 2.50 -10.29
N ALA A 125 -5.67 2.70 -11.28
CA ALA A 125 -4.67 3.75 -11.29
C ALA A 125 -4.49 4.29 -12.72
N ASP A 126 -5.61 4.65 -13.36
CA ASP A 126 -5.59 5.31 -14.67
C ASP A 126 -4.83 6.64 -14.58
N GLY A 127 -4.02 6.95 -15.59
CA GLY A 127 -3.22 8.17 -15.65
C GLY A 127 -1.76 7.89 -16.03
N GLN A 128 -0.90 8.90 -15.82
CA GLN A 128 0.51 8.78 -16.18
C GLN A 128 1.23 7.74 -15.31
N GLN A 129 1.02 7.79 -13.99
CA GLN A 129 1.76 6.94 -13.05
C GLN A 129 1.51 5.45 -13.28
N GLY A 130 0.29 5.03 -13.60
CA GLY A 130 -0.01 3.65 -13.98
C GLY A 130 0.04 2.61 -12.86
N TYR A 131 0.33 3.02 -11.62
CA TYR A 131 0.28 2.18 -10.43
C TYR A 131 -0.19 3.00 -9.21
N PHE A 132 -0.75 2.33 -8.21
CA PHE A 132 -1.26 2.98 -7.00
C PHE A 132 -0.19 3.08 -5.91
N LEU A 133 -0.03 4.28 -5.34
CA LEU A 133 0.74 4.49 -4.12
C LEU A 133 -0.12 5.17 -3.05
N GLN A 134 -0.01 4.67 -1.83
CA GLN A 134 -0.59 5.26 -0.63
C GLN A 134 0.20 6.48 -0.11
N ARG A 135 1.14 7.06 -0.86
CA ARG A 135 2.01 8.16 -0.37
C ARG A 135 1.48 9.53 -0.81
N MET A 136 1.56 10.52 0.08
CA MET A 136 1.11 11.89 -0.20
C MET A 136 2.13 12.67 -1.05
N THR A 137 3.32 12.11 -1.20
CA THR A 137 4.42 12.62 -2.01
C THR A 137 5.09 11.45 -2.74
N PRO A 138 5.68 11.68 -3.92
CA PRO A 138 6.15 10.60 -4.78
C PRO A 138 7.53 10.07 -4.37
N THR A 139 8.37 10.90 -3.74
CA THR A 139 9.75 10.51 -3.38
C THR A 139 9.76 9.42 -2.31
N TYR A 140 10.52 8.36 -2.55
CA TYR A 140 10.71 7.28 -1.57
C TYR A 140 11.20 7.85 -0.22
N ALA A 141 10.62 7.36 0.87
CA ALA A 141 10.87 7.80 2.25
C ALA A 141 10.64 9.30 2.56
N SER A 142 9.87 10.01 1.72
CA SER A 142 9.40 11.36 2.03
C SER A 142 8.12 11.35 2.86
N SER A 143 7.06 10.73 2.35
CA SER A 143 5.85 10.43 3.12
C SER A 143 5.52 8.95 3.01
N ASN A 144 5.19 8.33 4.14
CA ASN A 144 4.62 6.99 4.17
C ASN A 144 3.14 7.12 4.55
N GLY A 145 2.27 6.57 3.71
CA GLY A 145 0.86 6.45 4.06
C GLY A 145 0.55 5.15 4.77
N ARG A 146 -0.67 5.08 5.26
CA ARG A 146 -1.24 3.87 5.85
C ARG A 146 -1.50 2.84 4.75
N LEU A 147 -0.88 1.66 4.83
CA LEU A 147 -1.23 0.49 4.01
C LEU A 147 -1.04 -0.78 4.85
N ASP A 148 -2.11 -1.57 5.05
CA ASP A 148 -2.02 -2.89 5.70
C ASP A 148 -1.49 -3.99 4.76
N ILE A 149 -1.68 -3.79 3.46
CA ILE A 149 -1.16 -4.67 2.41
C ILE A 149 0.33 -4.34 2.19
N TRP A 150 1.15 -4.56 3.21
CA TRP A 150 2.54 -4.11 3.27
C TRP A 150 3.51 -5.22 3.72
N TRP A 151 4.74 -5.12 3.21
CA TRP A 151 5.97 -5.88 3.50
C TRP A 151 6.06 -7.37 3.10
N ASP A 152 5.01 -7.98 2.56
CA ASP A 152 5.16 -9.26 1.83
C ASP A 152 5.09 -9.00 0.32
N ASN A 153 5.39 -10.03 -0.50
CA ASN A 153 5.36 -9.98 -1.98
C ASN A 153 4.09 -9.35 -2.58
N ARG A 154 3.01 -9.25 -1.81
CA ARG A 154 1.73 -8.63 -2.21
C ARG A 154 1.79 -7.13 -2.47
N SER A 155 2.73 -6.38 -1.88
CA SER A 155 2.76 -4.91 -2.02
C SER A 155 3.12 -4.44 -3.43
N ASP A 156 3.77 -5.31 -4.21
CA ASP A 156 4.28 -4.98 -5.54
C ASP A 156 3.24 -5.18 -6.66
N PHE A 157 2.09 -5.79 -6.34
CA PHE A 157 0.97 -5.98 -7.26
C PHE A 157 -0.01 -4.80 -7.17
N ASN A 158 0.49 -3.63 -7.59
CA ASN A 158 -0.21 -2.35 -7.51
C ASN A 158 -0.42 -1.65 -8.87
N ALA A 159 -0.31 -2.36 -10.00
CA ALA A 159 -0.45 -1.79 -11.33
C ALA A 159 -1.92 -1.45 -11.68
N ASN A 160 -2.14 -0.54 -12.62
CA ASN A 160 -3.49 -0.17 -13.05
C ASN A 160 -4.26 -1.37 -13.61
N GLY A 161 -5.47 -1.59 -13.12
CA GLY A 161 -6.34 -2.69 -13.54
C GLY A 161 -6.01 -4.03 -12.87
N GLU A 162 -4.88 -4.11 -12.17
CA GLU A 162 -4.37 -5.34 -11.57
C GLU A 162 -5.29 -5.84 -10.47
N LYS A 163 -5.52 -7.15 -10.50
CA LYS A 163 -6.17 -7.90 -9.43
C LYS A 163 -5.17 -8.93 -8.96
N ALA A 164 -5.05 -9.11 -7.66
CA ALA A 164 -4.17 -10.13 -7.10
C ALA A 164 -4.88 -10.90 -5.99
N VAL A 165 -4.51 -12.17 -5.87
CA VAL A 165 -4.90 -13.04 -4.76
C VAL A 165 -3.63 -13.57 -4.11
N PHE A 166 -3.51 -13.34 -2.81
CA PHE A 166 -2.44 -13.85 -1.96
C PHE A 166 -2.98 -14.98 -1.08
N PHE A 167 -2.24 -16.07 -1.02
CA PHE A 167 -2.44 -17.13 -0.04
C PHE A 167 -1.16 -17.30 0.78
N GLY A 168 -1.29 -17.39 2.10
CA GLY A 168 -0.17 -17.60 3.01
C GLY A 168 -0.53 -18.57 4.11
N ALA A 169 0.43 -19.41 4.50
CA ALA A 169 0.34 -20.28 5.66
C ALA A 169 1.60 -20.14 6.51
N MET A 170 1.44 -20.03 7.82
CA MET A 170 2.54 -20.00 8.79
C MET A 170 2.26 -21.03 9.89
N TYR A 171 3.20 -21.92 10.15
CA TYR A 171 3.12 -22.96 11.17
C TYR A 171 4.08 -22.68 12.31
N ASP A 172 3.55 -22.59 13.53
CA ASP A 172 4.28 -22.47 14.79
C ASP A 172 4.78 -23.85 15.24
N MET A 173 6.10 -23.97 15.39
CA MET A 173 6.78 -25.23 15.73
C MET A 173 6.76 -25.55 17.24
N LYS A 174 5.92 -24.88 18.04
CA LYS A 174 5.79 -25.15 19.48
C LYS A 174 5.48 -26.61 19.84
N ASN A 175 4.87 -27.37 18.94
CA ASN A 175 4.58 -28.80 19.14
C ASN A 175 5.78 -29.73 18.86
N TRP A 176 6.92 -29.17 18.44
CA TRP A 176 8.11 -29.91 17.99
C TRP A 176 9.35 -29.59 18.82
N ASP A 177 9.19 -29.17 20.08
CA ASP A 177 10.28 -28.70 20.97
C ASP A 177 11.13 -27.56 20.37
N MET A 178 10.56 -26.80 19.43
CA MET A 178 11.20 -25.64 18.80
C MET A 178 10.39 -24.36 19.05
N PRO A 179 10.13 -23.98 20.32
CA PRO A 179 9.40 -22.76 20.62
C PRO A 179 10.15 -21.54 20.07
N GLY A 180 9.42 -20.62 19.45
CA GLY A 180 9.97 -19.42 18.80
C GLY A 180 10.36 -19.60 17.33
N TRP A 181 10.33 -20.83 16.81
CA TRP A 181 10.48 -21.09 15.37
C TRP A 181 9.12 -21.20 14.70
N ALA A 182 9.03 -20.67 13.48
CA ALA A 182 7.88 -20.86 12.63
C ALA A 182 8.34 -20.99 11.16
N PHE A 183 7.63 -21.80 10.39
CA PHE A 183 7.85 -21.95 8.95
C PHE A 183 6.61 -21.52 8.18
N GLY A 184 6.80 -20.87 7.05
CA GLY A 184 5.68 -20.45 6.22
C GLY A 184 6.00 -20.47 4.74
N ALA A 185 4.92 -20.52 3.96
CA ALA A 185 4.97 -20.38 2.52
C ALA A 185 3.82 -19.47 2.09
N SER A 186 4.07 -18.70 1.04
CA SER A 186 3.05 -17.84 0.45
C SER A 186 3.14 -17.87 -1.07
N TYR A 187 1.99 -17.66 -1.71
CA TYR A 187 1.87 -17.59 -3.15
C TYR A 187 0.96 -16.41 -3.53
N VAL A 188 1.32 -15.73 -4.62
CA VAL A 188 0.50 -14.66 -5.19
C VAL A 188 0.23 -14.97 -6.66
N TYR A 189 -1.03 -14.78 -7.04
CA TYR A 189 -1.46 -14.82 -8.44
C TYR A 189 -2.10 -13.48 -8.79
N ALA A 190 -1.63 -12.84 -9.85
CA ALA A 190 -2.13 -11.55 -10.30
C ALA A 190 -2.37 -11.52 -11.81
N TRP A 191 -3.32 -10.68 -12.23
CA TRP A 191 -3.73 -10.56 -13.63
C TRP A 191 -4.30 -9.16 -13.93
N ASP A 192 -4.50 -8.88 -15.23
CA ASP A 192 -5.04 -7.62 -15.77
C ASP A 192 -4.19 -6.36 -15.55
N ALA A 193 -2.94 -6.49 -15.12
CA ALA A 193 -2.01 -5.38 -15.01
C ALA A 193 -1.84 -4.67 -16.36
N LYS A 194 -1.99 -3.34 -16.36
CA LYS A 194 -1.81 -2.49 -17.54
C LYS A 194 -0.54 -1.65 -17.40
N PRO A 195 0.19 -1.42 -18.50
CA PRO A 195 1.36 -0.54 -18.48
C PRO A 195 0.95 0.90 -18.15
N GLY A 196 1.82 1.61 -17.43
CA GLY A 196 1.69 3.05 -17.22
C GLY A 196 1.91 3.86 -18.49
N ARG A 197 1.49 5.13 -18.47
CA ARG A 197 1.63 6.06 -19.60
C ARG A 197 2.76 7.09 -19.41
N MET A 198 3.45 7.06 -18.26
CA MET A 198 4.48 8.04 -17.92
C MET A 198 5.62 7.99 -18.94
N SER A 199 5.86 9.10 -19.61
CA SER A 199 6.97 9.28 -20.55
C SER A 199 8.31 9.64 -19.86
N SER A 200 8.62 8.98 -18.72
CA SER A 200 9.79 9.21 -17.84
C SER A 200 9.65 10.35 -16.81
N PRO A 201 10.20 10.18 -15.57
CA PRO A 201 11.64 10.29 -15.33
C PRO A 201 12.34 8.98 -14.94
N ASP A 202 11.62 7.85 -14.87
CA ASP A 202 12.23 6.53 -14.69
C ASP A 202 12.79 6.02 -16.01
N ALA A 203 13.87 6.64 -16.50
CA ALA A 203 14.73 6.09 -17.56
C ALA A 203 15.38 4.73 -17.18
N TYR A 204 15.01 4.16 -16.04
CA TYR A 204 15.43 2.85 -15.57
C TYR A 204 14.59 1.70 -16.14
N TYR A 205 13.36 1.99 -16.56
CA TYR A 205 12.44 1.02 -17.19
C TYR A 205 12.31 1.29 -18.69
N ASP A 206 13.45 1.42 -19.36
CA ASP A 206 13.49 1.19 -20.80
C ASP A 206 13.45 -0.34 -21.02
N PRO A 207 12.45 -0.88 -21.74
CA PRO A 207 12.35 -2.32 -22.00
C PRO A 207 13.57 -2.89 -22.75
N ASP A 208 14.41 -2.05 -23.37
CA ASP A 208 15.66 -2.42 -24.00
C ASP A 208 16.89 -2.27 -23.07
N TYR A 209 16.70 -1.78 -21.84
CA TYR A 209 17.78 -1.60 -20.87
C TYR A 209 18.21 -2.94 -20.26
N ARG A 210 19.38 -3.43 -20.69
CA ARG A 210 20.03 -4.58 -20.06
C ARG A 210 20.95 -4.11 -18.94
N LEU A 211 20.69 -4.62 -17.72
CA LEU A 211 21.59 -4.49 -16.58
C LEU A 211 22.98 -5.01 -16.99
N LYS A 212 23.98 -4.11 -17.03
CA LYS A 212 25.38 -4.50 -17.13
C LYS A 212 25.92 -4.59 -15.71
N GLU A 213 26.03 -5.81 -15.21
CA GLU A 213 26.82 -6.07 -14.02
C GLU A 213 28.30 -5.90 -14.37
N SER A 214 28.95 -4.88 -13.79
CA SER A 214 30.40 -4.84 -13.68
C SER A 214 30.77 -5.47 -12.34
N GLY A 215 31.22 -6.73 -12.37
CA GLY A 215 31.86 -7.37 -11.23
C GLY A 215 33.19 -6.68 -10.91
N LEU A 216 33.41 -6.42 -9.62
CA LEU A 216 34.74 -6.21 -9.03
C LEU A 216 35.44 -7.56 -8.85
#